data_AF-A0A537HUH5-F1
#
_entry.id   AF-A0A537HUH5-F1
#
_cell.length_a   1.000
_cell.length_b   1.000
_cell.length_c   1.000
_cell.angle_alpha   90.00
_cell.angle_beta   90.00
_cell.angle_gamma   90.00
#
_symmetry.space_group_name_H-M   'P 1'
#
loop_
_entity.id
_entity.type
_entity.pdbx_description
1 polymer ?
#
loop_
_entity_poly.entity_id
_entity_poly.type
_entity_poly.pdbx_seq_one_letter_code
_entity_poly.pdbx_strand_id
1 'polypeptide(L)'
;MRWLLFLSRLAFICGFAFVLSLVALFFKEVQNQELLSTIIIIGYVIGILVVPISLICYMVLVIVGKKPGTVVPKWLLIANLLFFFILLTYIFYLNDPYYYKG
;
A
#
# COMPACT_ATOMS: atom_id res chain seq x y z
N MET A 1 6.70 -18.98 10.53
CA MET A 1 5.56 -18.07 10.85
C MET A 1 5.98 -16.63 11.17
N ARG A 2 7.16 -16.36 11.75
CA ARG A 2 7.64 -14.98 12.03
C ARG A 2 7.80 -14.08 10.79
N TRP A 3 8.16 -14.67 9.64
CA TRP A 3 8.33 -13.93 8.39
C TRP A 3 7.04 -13.27 7.89
N LEU A 4 5.89 -13.88 8.17
CA LEU A 4 4.60 -13.36 7.72
C LEU A 4 4.16 -12.12 8.51
N LEU A 5 4.43 -12.12 9.83
CA LEU A 5 4.27 -10.95 10.67
C LEU A 5 5.19 -9.81 10.24
N PHE A 6 6.41 -10.13 9.82
CA PHE A 6 7.38 -9.14 9.34
C PHE A 6 6.91 -8.51 8.03
N LEU A 7 6.51 -9.33 7.06
CA LEU A 7 5.99 -8.88 5.76
C LEU A 7 4.72 -8.04 5.92
N SER A 8 3.83 -8.46 6.82
CA SER A 8 2.60 -7.75 7.14
C SER A 8 2.85 -6.35 7.74
N ARG A 9 3.83 -6.23 8.65
CA ARG A 9 4.24 -4.95 9.24
C ARG A 9 4.92 -4.05 8.21
N LEU A 10 5.74 -4.62 7.33
CA LEU A 10 6.37 -3.88 6.23
C LEU A 10 5.34 -3.34 5.25
N ALA A 11 4.34 -4.15 4.87
CA ALA A 11 3.22 -3.74 4.03
C ALA A 11 2.41 -2.59 4.67
N PHE A 12 2.21 -2.65 5.98
CA PHE A 12 1.55 -1.57 6.72
C PHE A 12 2.34 -0.27 6.70
N ILE A 13 3.66 -0.33 6.93
CA ILE A 13 4.54 0.85 6.88
C ILE A 13 4.56 1.45 5.46
N CYS A 14 4.65 0.60 4.43
CA CYS A 14 4.61 1.06 3.03
C CYS A 14 3.26 1.70 2.67
N GLY A 15 2.15 1.06 3.04
CA GLY A 15 0.82 1.60 2.80
C GLY A 15 0.56 2.92 3.53
N PHE A 16 1.05 3.04 4.77
CA PHE A 16 0.97 4.28 5.53
C PHE A 16 1.81 5.40 4.91
N ALA A 17 3.05 5.10 4.50
CA ALA A 17 3.90 6.06 3.79
C ALA A 17 3.28 6.52 2.46
N PHE A 18 2.60 5.62 1.75
CA PHE A 18 1.86 5.93 0.53
C PHE A 18 0.65 6.84 0.79
N VAL A 19 -0.13 6.58 1.85
CA VAL A 19 -1.24 7.48 2.21
C VAL A 19 -0.70 8.86 2.62
N LEU A 20 0.40 8.92 3.36
CA LEU A 20 1.06 10.18 3.70
C LEU A 20 1.53 10.94 2.45
N SER A 21 2.08 10.25 1.45
CA SER A 21 2.49 10.91 0.20
C SER A 21 1.31 11.46 -0.59
N LEU A 22 0.19 10.72 -0.62
CA LEU A 22 -1.07 11.17 -1.20
C LEU A 22 -1.60 12.41 -0.49
N VAL A 23 -1.63 12.40 0.84
CA VAL A 23 -2.03 13.55 1.66
C VAL A 23 -1.13 14.75 1.36
N ALA A 24 0.19 14.56 1.34
CA ALA A 24 1.14 15.62 0.99
C ALA A 24 0.94 16.18 -0.43
N LEU A 25 0.51 15.35 -1.40
CA LEU A 25 0.16 15.78 -2.75
C LEU A 25 -1.09 16.69 -2.77
N PHE A 26 -2.10 16.39 -1.94
CA PHE A 26 -3.31 17.20 -1.79
C PHE A 26 -3.05 18.53 -1.08
N PHE A 27 -2.18 18.52 -0.06
CA PHE A 27 -1.70 19.72 0.63
C PHE A 27 -0.59 20.42 -0.18
N LYS A 28 -0.93 20.83 -1.41
CA LYS A 28 -0.13 21.46 -2.49
C LYS A 28 0.88 22.56 -2.07
N GLU A 29 0.90 22.97 -0.80
CA GLU A 29 1.81 23.94 -0.16
C GLU A 29 3.10 23.35 0.41
N VAL A 30 3.39 22.05 0.22
CA VAL A 30 4.71 21.51 0.59
C VAL A 30 5.75 21.96 -0.43
N GLN A 31 6.44 23.05 -0.11
CA GLN A 31 7.48 23.72 -0.91
C GLN A 31 8.67 22.80 -1.29
N ASN A 32 8.85 21.68 -0.59
CA ASN A 32 9.94 20.72 -0.79
C ASN A 32 9.55 19.60 -1.76
N GLN A 33 9.62 19.87 -3.06
CA GLN A 33 9.28 18.92 -4.12
C GLN A 33 10.15 17.64 -4.13
N GLU A 34 11.40 17.72 -3.67
CA GLU A 34 12.31 16.57 -3.58
C GLU A 34 11.88 15.54 -2.53
N LEU A 35 11.51 16.02 -1.33
CA LEU A 35 11.01 15.16 -0.26
C LEU A 35 9.69 14.49 -0.68
N LEU A 36 8.80 15.26 -1.31
CA LEU A 36 7.53 14.76 -1.83
C LEU A 36 7.74 13.67 -2.87
N SER A 37 8.62 13.90 -3.85
CA SER A 37 8.95 12.93 -4.90
C SER A 37 9.58 11.65 -4.33
N THR A 38 10.46 11.77 -3.33
CA THR A 38 11.11 10.61 -2.71
C THR A 38 10.11 9.77 -1.92
N ILE A 39 9.22 10.41 -1.16
CA ILE A 39 8.17 9.73 -0.39
C ILE A 39 7.13 9.11 -1.36
N ILE A 40 6.81 9.77 -2.46
CA ILE A 40 5.96 9.20 -3.53
C ILE A 40 6.65 7.98 -4.13
N ILE A 41 7.92 8.04 -4.52
CA ILE A 41 8.64 6.90 -5.12
C ILE A 41 8.72 5.74 -4.13
N ILE A 42 9.13 5.99 -2.88
CA ILE A 42 9.23 4.94 -1.85
C ILE A 42 7.84 4.35 -1.56
N GLY A 43 6.83 5.19 -1.33
CA GLY A 43 5.47 4.76 -1.04
C GLY A 43 4.79 4.05 -2.21
N TYR A 44 5.00 4.53 -3.43
CA TYR A 44 4.38 3.99 -4.65
C TYR A 44 5.10 2.76 -5.17
N VAL A 45 6.42 2.82 -5.38
CA VAL A 45 7.20 1.69 -5.94
C VAL A 45 7.29 0.54 -4.95
N ILE A 46 7.50 0.82 -3.67
CA ILE A 46 7.54 -0.24 -2.66
C ILE A 46 6.12 -0.66 -2.28
N GLY A 47 5.16 0.27 -2.19
CA GLY A 47 3.76 -0.06 -1.90
C GLY A 47 3.10 -0.91 -2.97
N ILE A 48 3.29 -0.61 -4.26
CA ILE A 48 2.70 -1.37 -5.38
C ILE A 48 3.23 -2.81 -5.46
N LEU A 49 4.41 -3.08 -4.90
CA LEU A 49 4.93 -4.44 -4.78
C LEU A 49 4.49 -5.09 -3.46
N VAL A 50 4.81 -4.45 -2.33
CA VAL A 50 4.69 -5.07 -1.00
C VAL A 50 3.22 -5.24 -0.60
N VAL A 51 2.33 -4.30 -0.93
CA VAL A 51 0.91 -4.40 -0.58
C VAL A 51 0.22 -5.58 -1.28
N PRO A 52 0.24 -5.74 -2.62
CA PRO A 52 -0.38 -6.90 -3.26
C PRO A 52 0.34 -8.20 -2.93
N ILE A 53 1.67 -8.21 -2.81
CA ILE A 53 2.42 -9.42 -2.39
C ILE A 53 1.95 -9.87 -1.00
N SER A 54 1.75 -8.94 -0.07
CA SER A 54 1.23 -9.28 1.27
C SER A 54 -0.18 -9.87 1.19
N LEU A 55 -1.04 -9.33 0.31
CA LEU A 55 -2.41 -9.82 0.09
C LEU A 55 -2.43 -11.23 -0.49
N ILE A 56 -1.61 -11.49 -1.52
CA ILE A 56 -1.43 -12.80 -2.14
C ILE A 56 -0.91 -13.79 -1.10
N CYS A 57 0.04 -13.40 -0.26
CA CYS A 57 0.57 -14.24 0.80
C CYS A 57 -0.52 -14.64 1.82
N TYR A 58 -1.44 -13.72 2.16
CA TYR A 58 -2.60 -14.05 2.98
C TYR A 58 -3.56 -15.02 2.28
N MET A 59 -3.86 -14.81 0.99
CA MET A 59 -4.73 -15.71 0.22
C MET A 59 -4.13 -17.12 0.12
N VAL A 60 -2.85 -17.24 -0.19
CA VAL A 60 -2.15 -18.53 -0.25
C VAL A 60 -2.23 -19.26 1.08
N LEU A 61 -2.05 -18.57 2.21
CA LEU A 61 -2.20 -19.21 3.52
C LEU A 61 -3.62 -19.71 3.79
N VAL A 62 -4.64 -18.95 3.40
CA VAL A 62 -6.05 -19.36 3.52
C VAL A 62 -6.31 -20.61 2.67
N ILE A 63 -5.79 -20.66 1.45
CA ILE A 63 -5.91 -21.80 0.53
C ILE A 63 -5.20 -23.04 1.09
N VAL A 64 -4.03 -22.86 1.73
CA VAL A 64 -3.28 -23.94 2.42
C VAL A 64 -3.94 -24.35 3.75
N GLY A 65 -5.13 -23.83 4.07
CA GLY A 65 -5.90 -24.18 5.26
C GLY A 65 -5.39 -23.55 6.56
N LYS A 66 -4.44 -22.59 6.47
CA LYS A 66 -3.94 -21.84 7.62
C LYS A 66 -4.78 -20.58 7.82
N LYS A 67 -5.11 -20.27 9.06
CA LYS A 67 -5.82 -19.04 9.42
C LYS A 67 -4.79 -17.91 9.63
N PRO A 68 -4.59 -16.99 8.66
CA PRO A 68 -3.63 -15.90 8.82
C PRO A 68 -3.98 -15.01 10.01
N GLY A 69 -5.27 -14.91 10.37
CA GLY A 69 -5.75 -14.14 11.53
C GLY A 69 -5.34 -14.69 12.91
N THR A 70 -4.76 -15.89 12.98
CA THR A 70 -4.18 -16.44 14.23
C THR A 70 -2.74 -15.98 14.42
N VAL A 71 -2.05 -15.63 13.34
CA VAL A 71 -0.64 -15.21 13.35
C VAL A 71 -0.51 -13.69 13.21
N VAL A 72 -1.39 -13.08 12.40
CA VAL A 72 -1.40 -11.64 12.12
C VAL A 72 -2.67 -11.04 12.73
N PRO A 73 -2.58 -9.94 13.50
CA PRO A 73 -3.75 -9.29 14.07
C PRO A 73 -4.71 -8.82 12.96
N LYS A 74 -6.02 -9.07 13.16
CA LYS A 74 -7.07 -8.79 12.16
C LYS A 74 -7.07 -7.33 11.67
N TRP A 75 -6.76 -6.38 12.54
CA TRP A 75 -6.66 -4.96 12.20
C TRP A 75 -5.59 -4.67 11.14
N LEU A 76 -4.46 -5.39 11.17
CA LEU A 76 -3.38 -5.21 10.19
C LEU A 76 -3.77 -5.77 8.82
N LEU A 77 -4.52 -6.87 8.80
CA LEU A 77 -5.14 -7.42 7.59
C LEU A 77 -6.11 -6.41 6.95
N ILE A 78 -6.99 -5.81 7.77
CA ILE A 78 -7.96 -4.81 7.30
C ILE A 78 -7.24 -3.56 6.78
N ALA A 79 -6.21 -3.07 7.49
CA ALA A 79 -5.44 -1.91 7.05
C ALA A 79 -4.71 -2.15 5.72
N ASN A 80 -4.04 -3.30 5.56
CA ASN A 80 -3.38 -3.66 4.30
C ASN A 80 -4.37 -3.79 3.14
N LEU A 81 -5.56 -4.33 3.39
CA LEU A 81 -6.65 -4.37 2.41
C LEU A 81 -7.11 -2.96 2.02
N LEU A 82 -7.25 -2.05 2.99
CA LEU A 82 -7.64 -0.66 2.75
C LEU A 82 -6.58 0.08 1.92
N PHE A 83 -5.30 -0.06 2.27
CA PHE A 83 -4.19 0.51 1.50
C PHE A 83 -4.15 -0.02 0.06
N PHE A 84 -4.46 -1.30 -0.14
CA PHE A 84 -4.57 -1.88 -1.48
C PHE A 84 -5.64 -1.17 -2.32
N PHE A 85 -6.83 -0.92 -1.77
CA PHE A 85 -7.87 -0.19 -2.49
C PHE A 85 -7.47 1.24 -2.82
N ILE A 86 -6.84 1.97 -1.89
CA ILE A 86 -6.36 3.34 -2.15
C ILE A 86 -5.32 3.34 -3.28
N LEU A 87 -4.39 2.38 -3.26
CA LEU A 87 -3.37 2.22 -4.29
C LEU A 87 -3.98 1.88 -5.65
N LEU A 88 -5.03 1.04 -5.67
CA LEU A 88 -5.77 0.69 -6.88
C LEU A 88 -6.49 1.92 -7.45
N THR A 89 -7.18 2.71 -6.62
CA THR A 89 -7.79 3.99 -7.04
C THR A 89 -6.75 4.96 -7.59
N TYR A 90 -5.57 5.07 -6.98
CA TYR A 90 -4.50 5.92 -7.50
C TYR A 90 -4.02 5.48 -8.89
N ILE A 91 -3.80 4.18 -9.10
CA ILE A 91 -3.36 3.65 -10.41
C ILE A 91 -4.41 3.91 -11.49
N PHE A 92 -5.69 3.61 -11.23
CA PHE A 92 -6.76 3.73 -12.24
C PHE A 92 -7.29 5.16 -12.43
N TYR A 93 -7.14 6.04 -11.45
CA TYR A 93 -7.77 7.38 -11.49
C TYR A 93 -6.76 8.52 -11.62
N LEU A 94 -5.58 8.41 -10.98
CA LEU A 94 -4.54 9.45 -11.04
C LEU A 94 -3.44 9.15 -12.07
N ASN A 95 -3.16 7.88 -12.35
CA ASN A 95 -2.11 7.47 -13.30
C ASN A 95 -2.67 7.10 -14.69
N ASP A 96 -3.92 7.44 -14.97
CA ASP A 96 -4.57 7.12 -16.22
C ASP A 96 -4.35 8.25 -17.25
N PRO A 97 -3.56 8.02 -18.33
CA PRO A 97 -3.21 9.07 -19.31
C PRO A 97 -4.39 9.51 -20.18
N TYR A 98 -5.55 8.84 -20.10
CA TYR A 98 -6.70 9.12 -20.95
C TYR A 98 -7.51 10.36 -20.55
N TYR A 99 -7.22 10.99 -19.40
CA TYR A 99 -7.85 12.27 -19.01
C TYR A 99 -7.33 13.49 -19.78
N TYR A 100 -6.29 13.35 -20.62
CA TYR A 100 -5.77 14.42 -21.47
C TYR A 100 -6.38 14.47 -22.89
N LYS A 101 -7.45 13.70 -23.16
CA LYS A 101 -8.21 13.78 -24.41
C LYS A 101 -9.64 14.29 -24.13
N GLY A 102 -9.74 15.59 -23.85
CA GLY A 102 -11.00 16.33 -23.82
C GLY A 102 -10.79 17.66 -24.54
#